data_AF-A0A4P6PCD8-F1
#
_entry.id   AF-A0A4P6PCD8-F1
#
_cell.length_a   1.000
_cell.length_b   1.000
_cell.length_c   1.000
_cell.angle_alpha   90.00
_cell.angle_beta   90.00
_cell.angle_gamma   90.00
#
_symmetry.space_group_name_H-M   'P 1'
#
loop_
_entity.id
_entity.type
_entity.pdbx_description
1 polymer ?
#
loop_
_entity_poly.entity_id
_entity_poly.type
_entity_poly.pdbx_seq_one_letter_code
_entity_poly.pdbx_strand_id
1 'polypeptide(L)'
;MIAFIYQGNGEHQAVGSSNDIWAHKYSLYYLEQEGDGNGKYETDDTCPADPRQNMVINDYFVAPELNTAGGRAHVGTFAHEFGHVFGLPDLYDTNGSTDGYTAGAGDWSLMASGSKTGANRDGESPAHISAWGKYMLGWIDPVKVNGTNLSGFELNESVNHAEAILFENPANRDEYFIVENKNQRGFDAYSPGRGLLVWHIDDALAAPGDNFQTQSGVNTVACDLGFQDCSRNHNGVAVVSADYYFDMEDDLNDGDEHDTFGSDGDGGSSEYGSSQDWDTEFAANAEVNSNWWDNSASEFSMTNISAKGDTMTFDLGDGGDGDTGGTPPATGELVLENGSSEIIQAESNDSVLASIQVPEGASNLVISIEHHSGGDADLYVNYASASDSSSADCFLNTSSAVEVCNESEFGATKAGTYYVVVKGYNDRAFENVTLSASYDVEGDDSGNGDGSTGSQTSYDVNVSNGEYQHIPLDIPANTSKLTVDLDKNGGSAMLMIKQGSEASARSYDARDTAGNNITLNNPAAGTWYIAIRGRSSGVSSGQLTVIIE
;
A
#
# COMPACT_ATOMS: atom_id res chain seq x y z
N MET A 1 -1.24 -27.23 8.55
CA MET A 1 -0.96 -26.61 9.85
C MET A 1 -1.95 -27.13 10.89
N ILE A 2 -1.54 -27.27 12.16
CA ILE A 2 -2.43 -27.62 13.28
C ILE A 2 -2.37 -26.57 14.40
N ALA A 3 -3.50 -26.36 15.07
CA ALA A 3 -3.61 -25.61 16.31
C ALA A 3 -3.62 -26.56 17.51
N PHE A 4 -2.76 -26.33 18.49
CA PHE A 4 -2.74 -27.06 19.75
C PHE A 4 -3.16 -26.16 20.90
N ILE A 5 -4.14 -26.60 21.70
CA ILE A 5 -4.52 -25.94 22.95
C ILE A 5 -4.00 -26.80 24.09
N TYR A 6 -3.04 -26.30 24.86
CA TYR A 6 -2.45 -27.05 25.98
C TYR A 6 -3.11 -26.69 27.31
N GLN A 7 -3.14 -27.65 28.23
CA GLN A 7 -3.72 -27.47 29.55
C GLN A 7 -2.92 -26.47 30.38
N GLY A 8 -3.61 -25.58 31.07
CA GLY A 8 -3.00 -24.64 32.02
C GLY A 8 -2.69 -23.27 31.42
N ASN A 9 -1.80 -22.53 32.10
CA ASN A 9 -1.37 -21.19 31.72
C ASN A 9 -0.20 -21.28 30.75
N GLY A 10 0.04 -20.22 29.98
CA GLY A 10 1.26 -20.04 29.19
C GLY A 10 2.34 -19.31 29.97
N GLU A 11 3.61 -19.54 29.60
CA GLU A 11 4.77 -18.90 30.26
C GLU A 11 4.71 -17.37 30.18
N HIS A 12 4.27 -16.83 29.04
CA HIS A 12 4.13 -15.40 28.76
C HIS A 12 3.07 -14.67 29.61
N GLN A 13 2.23 -15.41 30.35
CA GLN A 13 1.16 -14.82 31.14
C GLN A 13 1.66 -14.42 32.53
N ALA A 14 1.00 -13.46 33.17
CA ALA A 14 1.37 -12.98 34.50
C ALA A 14 1.37 -14.08 35.59
N VAL A 15 0.62 -15.16 35.39
CA VAL A 15 0.55 -16.33 36.28
C VAL A 15 1.33 -17.55 35.76
N GLY A 16 2.05 -17.38 34.66
CA GLY A 16 2.88 -18.41 34.04
C GLY A 16 4.09 -18.78 34.90
N SER A 17 4.60 -19.98 34.67
CA SER A 17 5.84 -20.48 35.25
C SER A 17 6.84 -20.80 34.15
N SER A 18 8.13 -20.81 34.48
CA SER A 18 9.21 -21.08 33.51
C SER A 18 9.20 -22.49 32.90
N ASN A 19 8.29 -23.36 33.35
CA ASN A 19 8.12 -24.71 32.80
C ASN A 19 6.80 -24.84 32.01
N ASP A 20 6.03 -23.77 31.90
CA ASP A 20 4.87 -23.71 31.02
C ASP A 20 5.34 -23.46 29.58
N ILE A 21 4.47 -23.73 28.61
CA ILE A 21 4.79 -23.47 27.20
C ILE A 21 4.52 -21.99 26.92
N TRP A 22 5.45 -21.28 26.28
CA TRP A 22 5.20 -19.96 25.69
C TRP A 22 4.29 -20.13 24.45
N ALA A 23 3.26 -19.29 24.27
CA ALA A 23 2.39 -19.40 23.11
C ALA A 23 3.16 -18.94 21.85
N HIS A 24 3.16 -19.74 20.79
CA HIS A 24 3.91 -19.43 19.59
C HIS A 24 3.42 -20.21 18.37
N LYS A 25 3.77 -19.71 17.19
CA LYS A 25 3.73 -20.43 15.92
C LYS A 25 5.13 -20.88 15.55
N TYR A 26 5.27 -22.14 15.16
CA TYR A 26 6.56 -22.66 14.71
C TYR A 26 6.43 -23.80 13.69
N SER A 27 7.58 -24.34 13.27
CA SER A 27 7.68 -25.39 12.25
C SER A 27 8.45 -26.58 12.81
N LEU A 28 7.85 -27.77 12.69
CA LEU A 28 8.44 -29.03 13.11
C LEU A 28 9.75 -29.34 12.38
N TYR A 29 9.91 -28.86 11.13
CA TYR A 29 11.18 -28.94 10.42
C TYR A 29 12.29 -28.15 11.11
N TYR A 30 12.03 -26.92 11.56
CA TYR A 30 13.05 -26.12 12.23
C TYR A 30 13.40 -26.67 13.60
N LEU A 31 12.41 -27.18 14.36
CA LEU A 31 12.70 -27.89 15.62
C LEU A 31 13.68 -29.06 15.42
N GLU A 32 13.55 -29.83 14.33
CA GLU A 32 14.50 -30.91 14.04
C GLU A 32 15.91 -30.37 13.77
N GLN A 33 16.02 -29.30 12.98
CA GLN A 33 17.31 -28.68 12.68
C GLN A 33 17.99 -28.09 13.92
N GLU A 34 17.20 -27.65 14.88
CA GLU A 34 17.65 -27.12 16.17
C GLU A 34 17.94 -28.21 17.21
N GLY A 35 17.52 -29.45 16.93
CA GLY A 35 17.69 -30.59 17.83
C GLY A 35 16.60 -30.74 18.90
N ASP A 36 15.52 -29.95 18.79
CA ASP A 36 14.39 -29.90 19.73
C ASP A 36 13.13 -30.61 19.20
N GLY A 37 13.24 -31.35 18.09
CA GLY A 37 12.11 -32.06 17.47
C GLY A 37 12.49 -33.27 16.61
N ASN A 38 11.47 -33.99 16.16
CA ASN A 38 11.60 -35.17 15.30
C ASN A 38 11.26 -34.89 13.81
N GLY A 39 11.15 -33.61 13.45
CA GLY A 39 10.82 -33.21 12.08
C GLY A 39 9.34 -33.26 11.76
N LYS A 40 9.06 -33.08 10.47
CA LYS A 40 7.71 -33.09 9.89
C LYS A 40 6.97 -34.38 10.27
N TYR A 41 5.70 -34.26 10.62
CA TYR A 41 4.86 -35.41 10.96
C TYR A 41 4.01 -35.84 9.76
N GLU A 42 4.22 -37.06 9.28
CA GLU A 42 3.38 -37.67 8.24
C GLU A 42 2.18 -38.39 8.89
N THR A 43 0.97 -38.05 8.46
CA THR A 43 -0.27 -38.65 8.95
C THR A 43 -0.61 -39.94 8.20
N ASP A 44 -1.64 -40.67 8.65
CA ASP A 44 -2.20 -41.81 7.90
C ASP A 44 -3.28 -41.39 6.87
N ASP A 45 -3.58 -40.08 6.77
CA ASP A 45 -4.60 -39.55 5.88
C ASP A 45 -4.04 -39.24 4.49
N THR A 46 -4.74 -39.63 3.43
CA THR A 46 -4.31 -39.38 2.05
C THR A 46 -4.39 -37.89 1.71
N CYS A 47 -3.33 -37.35 1.09
CA CYS A 47 -3.29 -35.97 0.62
C CYS A 47 -4.31 -35.75 -0.51
N PRO A 48 -5.23 -34.76 -0.39
CA PRO A 48 -6.22 -34.49 -1.44
C PRO A 48 -5.59 -34.03 -2.77
N ALA A 49 -4.44 -33.35 -2.73
CA ALA A 49 -3.77 -32.82 -3.91
C ALA A 49 -2.89 -33.87 -4.64
N ASP A 50 -2.37 -34.87 -3.93
CA ASP A 50 -1.64 -36.00 -4.51
C ASP A 50 -2.01 -37.29 -3.76
N PRO A 51 -2.91 -38.12 -4.33
CA PRO A 51 -3.35 -39.37 -3.70
C PRO A 51 -2.27 -40.42 -3.46
N ARG A 52 -1.03 -40.19 -3.95
CA ARG A 52 0.13 -41.06 -3.71
C ARG A 52 0.88 -40.69 -2.42
N GLN A 53 0.53 -39.58 -1.79
CA GLN A 53 1.17 -39.05 -0.59
C GLN A 53 0.17 -39.01 0.56
N ASN A 54 0.69 -39.06 1.78
CA ASN A 54 -0.08 -38.75 2.96
C ASN A 54 0.01 -37.26 3.29
N MET A 55 -0.95 -36.74 4.05
CA MET A 55 -0.87 -35.38 4.55
C MET A 55 0.30 -35.23 5.52
N VAL A 56 1.04 -34.13 5.39
CA VAL A 56 2.18 -33.78 6.23
C VAL A 56 1.83 -32.56 7.07
N ILE A 57 2.10 -32.65 8.37
CA ILE A 57 2.04 -31.53 9.31
C ILE A 57 3.46 -31.03 9.51
N ASN A 58 3.67 -29.75 9.19
CA ASN A 58 4.94 -29.06 9.39
C ASN A 58 4.75 -27.86 10.31
N ASP A 59 3.84 -26.95 9.96
CA ASP A 59 3.57 -25.77 10.77
C ASP A 59 2.52 -26.04 11.85
N TYR A 60 2.70 -25.43 13.00
CA TYR A 60 1.75 -25.46 14.11
C TYR A 60 1.73 -24.12 14.85
N PHE A 61 0.65 -23.87 15.57
CA PHE A 61 0.70 -22.93 16.69
C PHE A 61 0.20 -23.59 17.96
N VAL A 62 0.70 -23.14 19.11
CA VAL A 62 0.30 -23.58 20.45
C VAL A 62 -0.19 -22.39 21.25
N ALA A 63 -1.31 -22.57 21.96
CA ALA A 63 -1.88 -21.56 22.84
C ALA A 63 -2.45 -22.18 24.13
N PRO A 64 -2.47 -21.44 25.25
CA PRO A 64 -2.90 -21.98 26.54
C PRO A 64 -4.42 -22.10 26.64
N GLU A 65 -4.89 -23.06 27.45
CA GLU A 65 -6.29 -23.19 27.85
C GLU A 65 -6.73 -22.03 28.77
N LEU A 66 -5.83 -21.60 29.66
CA LEU A 66 -6.10 -20.63 30.71
C LEU A 66 -5.30 -19.34 30.53
N ASN A 67 -5.78 -18.27 31.16
CA ASN A 67 -5.10 -16.98 31.26
C ASN A 67 -4.67 -16.62 32.68
N THR A 68 -5.54 -16.99 33.61
CA THR A 68 -5.34 -16.83 35.05
C THR A 68 -5.69 -18.14 35.72
N ALA A 69 -5.41 -18.27 37.02
CA ALA A 69 -5.83 -19.44 37.79
C ALA A 69 -7.36 -19.62 37.77
N GLY A 70 -7.85 -20.40 36.80
CA GLY A 70 -9.27 -20.71 36.58
C GLY A 70 -10.01 -19.87 35.53
N GLY A 71 -9.36 -18.88 34.91
CA GLY A 71 -9.92 -18.11 33.78
C GLY A 71 -9.45 -18.67 32.44
N ARG A 72 -10.35 -18.87 31.47
CA ARG A 72 -9.98 -19.32 30.11
C ARG A 72 -9.22 -18.23 29.36
N ALA A 73 -8.26 -18.62 28.53
CA ALA A 73 -7.57 -17.71 27.63
C ALA A 73 -8.56 -16.95 26.74
N HIS A 74 -8.32 -15.65 26.57
CA HIS A 74 -9.12 -14.78 25.71
C HIS A 74 -8.66 -14.87 24.26
N VAL A 75 -9.47 -14.31 23.35
CA VAL A 75 -9.29 -14.48 21.89
C VAL A 75 -8.00 -13.84 21.37
N GLY A 76 -7.49 -12.80 22.04
CA GLY A 76 -6.32 -12.04 21.62
C GLY A 76 -5.07 -12.88 21.31
N THR A 77 -4.65 -13.75 22.24
CA THR A 77 -3.51 -14.66 21.98
C THR A 77 -3.78 -15.56 20.77
N PHE A 78 -4.97 -16.16 20.66
CA PHE A 78 -5.27 -17.02 19.51
C PHE A 78 -5.29 -16.23 18.20
N ALA A 79 -5.81 -15.01 18.21
CA ALA A 79 -5.87 -14.15 17.03
C ALA A 79 -4.47 -13.73 16.58
N HIS A 80 -3.58 -13.39 17.52
CA HIS A 80 -2.18 -13.08 17.27
C HIS A 80 -1.44 -14.27 16.63
N GLU A 81 -1.53 -15.46 17.24
CA GLU A 81 -0.92 -16.67 16.68
C GLU A 81 -1.49 -17.00 15.29
N PHE A 82 -2.78 -16.75 15.09
CA PHE A 82 -3.42 -16.92 13.79
C PHE A 82 -2.95 -15.88 12.75
N GLY A 83 -2.49 -14.71 13.18
CA GLY A 83 -1.81 -13.73 12.33
C GLY A 83 -0.54 -14.30 11.71
N HIS A 84 0.29 -15.02 12.48
CA HIS A 84 1.47 -15.71 11.95
C HIS A 84 1.14 -16.82 10.94
N VAL A 85 -0.04 -17.43 11.05
CA VAL A 85 -0.56 -18.38 10.05
C VAL A 85 -0.79 -17.68 8.72
N PHE A 86 -1.30 -16.45 8.79
CA PHE A 86 -1.44 -15.60 7.62
C PHE A 86 -0.11 -15.02 7.13
N GLY A 87 1.00 -15.28 7.82
CA GLY A 87 2.33 -14.86 7.42
C GLY A 87 2.66 -13.42 7.81
N LEU A 88 2.01 -12.91 8.86
CA LEU A 88 2.43 -11.65 9.48
C LEU A 88 3.54 -11.91 10.51
N PRO A 89 4.58 -11.06 10.57
CA PRO A 89 5.59 -11.12 11.60
C PRO A 89 5.07 -10.55 12.93
N ASP A 90 5.82 -10.78 13.99
CA ASP A 90 5.70 -10.00 15.23
C ASP A 90 6.09 -8.54 14.96
N LEU A 91 5.29 -7.60 15.49
CA LEU A 91 5.52 -6.15 15.37
C LEU A 91 5.86 -5.50 16.72
N TYR A 92 6.02 -6.27 17.80
CA TYR A 92 6.68 -5.82 19.02
C TYR A 92 8.19 -6.12 18.96
N ASP A 93 8.96 -5.60 19.91
CA ASP A 93 10.39 -5.89 20.02
C ASP A 93 10.63 -7.36 20.43
N THR A 94 10.94 -8.21 19.44
CA THR A 94 11.23 -9.64 19.66
C THR A 94 12.55 -9.89 20.40
N ASN A 95 13.40 -8.87 20.54
CA ASN A 95 14.65 -8.92 21.30
C ASN A 95 14.47 -8.42 22.75
N GLY A 96 13.23 -8.20 23.20
CA GLY A 96 12.90 -7.73 24.55
C GLY A 96 13.59 -8.47 25.72
N SER A 97 13.93 -9.75 25.51
CA SER A 97 14.61 -10.58 26.52
C SER A 97 16.14 -10.38 26.60
N THR A 98 16.74 -9.71 25.62
CA THR A 98 18.19 -9.44 25.53
C THR A 98 18.52 -7.96 25.71
N ASP A 99 17.77 -7.09 25.05
CA ASP A 99 18.08 -5.67 24.89
C ASP A 99 16.85 -4.85 24.45
N GLY A 100 15.65 -5.19 24.91
CA GLY A 100 14.42 -4.48 24.51
C GLY A 100 14.50 -2.98 24.69
N TYR A 101 14.28 -2.23 23.61
CA TYR A 101 14.33 -0.77 23.61
C TYR A 101 13.03 -0.11 23.13
N THR A 102 12.13 -0.83 22.43
CA THR A 102 10.92 -0.26 21.82
C THR A 102 9.67 -1.11 22.05
N ALA A 103 8.50 -0.48 22.12
CA ALA A 103 7.19 -1.13 22.11
C ALA A 103 6.79 -1.63 20.70
N GLY A 104 7.53 -1.23 19.65
CA GLY A 104 7.21 -1.50 18.27
C GLY A 104 5.87 -0.88 17.86
N ALA A 105 4.95 -1.70 17.33
CA ALA A 105 3.61 -1.24 16.93
C ALA A 105 2.61 -1.15 18.11
N GLY A 106 3.03 -1.47 19.33
CA GLY A 106 2.24 -1.27 20.54
C GLY A 106 0.83 -1.89 20.55
N ASP A 107 -0.07 -1.25 21.30
CA ASP A 107 -1.49 -1.58 21.42
C ASP A 107 -2.28 -1.20 20.14
N TRP A 108 -1.62 -0.63 19.13
CA TRP A 108 -2.22 -0.25 17.84
C TRP A 108 -2.42 -1.41 16.87
N SER A 109 -1.71 -2.54 17.05
CA SER A 109 -1.74 -3.69 16.14
C SER A 109 -1.89 -5.03 16.87
N LEU A 110 -2.75 -5.90 16.33
CA LEU A 110 -2.87 -7.30 16.77
C LEU A 110 -1.53 -8.04 16.83
N MET A 111 -0.62 -7.71 15.91
CA MET A 111 0.70 -8.36 15.80
C MET A 111 1.72 -7.82 16.81
N ALA A 112 1.31 -6.91 17.70
CA ALA A 112 2.08 -6.35 18.79
C ALA A 112 1.37 -6.57 20.15
N SER A 113 1.54 -5.67 21.12
CA SER A 113 0.82 -5.69 22.40
C SER A 113 -0.68 -5.48 22.25
N GLY A 114 -1.16 -5.02 21.08
CA GLY A 114 -2.57 -4.97 20.71
C GLY A 114 -3.31 -6.31 20.81
N SER A 115 -2.59 -7.43 20.80
CA SER A 115 -3.16 -8.75 21.14
C SER A 115 -3.69 -8.87 22.57
N LYS A 116 -3.27 -7.98 23.47
CA LYS A 116 -3.65 -7.93 24.88
C LYS A 116 -4.70 -6.86 25.19
N THR A 117 -5.12 -6.03 24.24
CA THR A 117 -6.11 -4.98 24.55
C THR A 117 -7.45 -5.58 25.01
N GLY A 118 -8.13 -4.84 25.88
CA GLY A 118 -9.37 -5.26 26.52
C GLY A 118 -9.54 -4.63 27.90
N ALA A 119 -10.71 -4.86 28.50
CA ALA A 119 -11.07 -4.26 29.79
C ALA A 119 -10.06 -4.51 30.92
N ASN A 120 -9.38 -5.66 30.88
CA ASN A 120 -8.34 -6.02 31.86
C ASN A 120 -6.95 -6.12 31.23
N ARG A 121 -6.75 -5.59 30.01
CA ARG A 121 -5.54 -5.79 29.19
C ARG A 121 -5.12 -7.26 29.09
N ASP A 122 -6.10 -8.13 28.80
CA ASP A 122 -5.89 -9.58 28.76
C ASP A 122 -6.37 -10.24 27.45
N GLY A 123 -6.55 -9.43 26.39
CA GLY A 123 -6.91 -9.89 25.05
C GLY A 123 -8.41 -10.19 24.88
N GLU A 124 -9.27 -9.58 25.70
CA GLU A 124 -10.73 -9.71 25.57
C GLU A 124 -11.28 -8.99 24.34
N SER A 125 -10.59 -7.95 23.91
CA SER A 125 -10.93 -7.11 22.77
C SER A 125 -9.64 -6.69 22.07
N PRO A 126 -8.94 -7.63 21.41
CA PRO A 126 -7.66 -7.35 20.76
C PRO A 126 -7.82 -6.33 19.64
N ALA A 127 -6.82 -5.48 19.44
CA ALA A 127 -6.77 -4.52 18.35
C ALA A 127 -6.85 -5.25 17.00
N HIS A 128 -7.36 -4.56 15.98
CA HIS A 128 -7.29 -5.00 14.60
C HIS A 128 -5.82 -5.10 14.16
N ILE A 129 -5.58 -5.92 13.14
CA ILE A 129 -4.33 -5.89 12.38
C ILE A 129 -4.13 -4.47 11.81
N SER A 130 -2.90 -3.95 11.83
CA SER A 130 -2.57 -2.65 11.25
C SER A 130 -2.97 -2.54 9.77
N ALA A 131 -3.11 -1.32 9.25
CA ALA A 131 -3.31 -1.08 7.82
C ALA A 131 -2.26 -1.81 6.98
N TRP A 132 -0.99 -1.74 7.36
CA TRP A 132 0.10 -2.48 6.71
C TRP A 132 -0.16 -4.00 6.69
N GLY A 133 -0.52 -4.60 7.83
CA GLY A 133 -0.78 -6.04 7.87
C GLY A 133 -1.99 -6.44 7.01
N LYS A 134 -3.07 -5.66 7.04
CA LYS A 134 -4.24 -5.87 6.16
C LYS A 134 -3.86 -5.71 4.68
N TYR A 135 -3.01 -4.75 4.36
CA TYR A 135 -2.47 -4.50 3.02
C TYR A 135 -1.63 -5.68 2.53
N MET A 136 -0.69 -6.17 3.35
CA MET A 136 0.16 -7.31 3.04
C MET A 136 -0.64 -8.61 2.83
N LEU A 137 -1.75 -8.78 3.56
CA LEU A 137 -2.66 -9.90 3.35
C LEU A 137 -3.61 -9.71 2.15
N GLY A 138 -3.61 -8.53 1.54
CA GLY A 138 -4.51 -8.15 0.45
C GLY A 138 -5.97 -8.12 0.87
N TRP A 139 -6.24 -7.71 2.12
CA TRP A 139 -7.58 -7.51 2.67
C TRP A 139 -8.10 -6.10 2.44
N ILE A 140 -7.20 -5.13 2.27
CA ILE A 140 -7.49 -3.77 1.85
C ILE A 140 -6.65 -3.40 0.62
N ASP A 141 -7.09 -2.40 -0.12
CA ASP A 141 -6.39 -1.82 -1.26
C ASP A 141 -6.29 -0.30 -1.05
N PRO A 142 -5.21 0.19 -0.39
CA PRO A 142 -5.07 1.59 -0.06
C PRO A 142 -5.05 2.48 -1.30
N VAL A 143 -5.67 3.66 -1.22
CA VAL A 143 -5.63 4.65 -2.30
C VAL A 143 -4.23 5.25 -2.36
N LYS A 144 -3.56 5.12 -3.50
CA LYS A 144 -2.24 5.72 -3.72
C LYS A 144 -2.38 7.22 -3.96
N VAL A 145 -1.67 8.04 -3.18
CA VAL A 145 -1.83 9.51 -3.17
C VAL A 145 -0.58 10.27 -3.64
N ASN A 146 0.41 9.58 -4.21
CA ASN A 146 1.56 10.25 -4.84
C ASN A 146 1.09 11.24 -5.92
N GLY A 147 1.65 12.45 -5.93
CA GLY A 147 1.29 13.51 -6.88
C GLY A 147 -0.13 14.09 -6.69
N THR A 148 -0.86 13.68 -5.66
CA THR A 148 -2.20 14.20 -5.39
C THR A 148 -2.13 15.55 -4.68
N ASN A 149 -2.79 16.56 -5.23
CA ASN A 149 -3.08 17.83 -4.56
C ASN A 149 -4.60 18.00 -4.47
N LEU A 150 -5.17 17.73 -3.30
CA LEU A 150 -6.60 17.65 -3.08
C LEU A 150 -6.96 18.18 -1.69
N SER A 151 -7.88 19.13 -1.64
CA SER A 151 -8.44 19.59 -0.37
C SER A 151 -9.66 18.78 0.05
N GLY A 152 -9.80 18.54 1.35
CA GLY A 152 -10.94 17.85 1.94
C GLY A 152 -11.03 16.36 1.58
N PHE A 153 -9.88 15.68 1.41
CA PHE A 153 -9.86 14.22 1.26
C PHE A 153 -10.53 13.57 2.47
N GLU A 154 -11.52 12.71 2.25
CA GLU A 154 -12.25 12.02 3.32
C GLU A 154 -11.69 10.61 3.54
N LEU A 155 -11.43 10.24 4.79
CA LEU A 155 -11.05 8.88 5.18
C LEU A 155 -11.95 8.35 6.31
N ASN A 156 -12.67 7.26 6.04
CA ASN A 156 -13.55 6.64 7.04
C ASN A 156 -12.79 5.71 7.98
N GLU A 157 -13.34 5.51 9.17
CA GLU A 157 -12.76 4.64 10.20
C GLU A 157 -12.58 3.19 9.74
N SER A 158 -11.43 2.60 10.11
CA SER A 158 -10.90 1.34 9.58
C SER A 158 -11.43 0.07 10.25
N VAL A 159 -12.33 0.20 11.23
CA VAL A 159 -12.99 -0.94 11.90
C VAL A 159 -14.12 -1.46 11.02
N ASN A 160 -14.92 -0.56 10.43
CA ASN A 160 -16.04 -0.93 9.56
C ASN A 160 -15.82 -0.63 8.06
N HIS A 161 -14.73 0.05 7.71
CA HIS A 161 -14.39 0.36 6.32
C HIS A 161 -13.01 -0.20 5.98
N ALA A 162 -12.88 -0.76 4.77
CA ALA A 162 -11.64 -1.29 4.24
C ALA A 162 -10.81 -0.18 3.56
N GLU A 163 -10.67 0.96 4.23
CA GLU A 163 -10.09 2.20 3.69
C GLU A 163 -8.76 2.53 4.36
N ALA A 164 -7.81 2.97 3.53
CA ALA A 164 -6.51 3.52 3.91
C ALA A 164 -5.97 4.32 2.72
N ILE A 165 -4.98 5.19 2.96
CA ILE A 165 -4.18 5.81 1.89
C ILE A 165 -2.73 5.36 1.98
N LEU A 166 -2.02 5.43 0.86
CA LEU A 166 -0.62 5.03 0.76
C LEU A 166 0.18 6.03 -0.08
N PHE A 167 1.34 6.44 0.41
CA PHE A 167 2.27 7.33 -0.28
C PHE A 167 3.64 6.64 -0.41
N GLU A 168 4.03 6.29 -1.64
CA GLU A 168 5.24 5.51 -1.93
C GLU A 168 6.48 6.39 -2.05
N ASN A 169 7.63 5.90 -1.60
CA ASN A 169 8.91 6.53 -1.92
C ASN A 169 9.26 6.23 -3.40
N PRO A 170 9.39 7.27 -4.26
CA PRO A 170 9.70 7.06 -5.68
C PRO A 170 11.11 6.50 -5.92
N ALA A 171 12.04 6.70 -4.98
CA ALA A 171 13.41 6.21 -5.06
C ALA A 171 13.58 4.82 -4.45
N ASN A 172 12.69 4.40 -3.55
CA ASN A 172 12.74 3.11 -2.87
C ASN A 172 11.32 2.56 -2.63
N ARG A 173 10.88 1.60 -3.44
CA ARG A 173 9.50 1.08 -3.35
C ARG A 173 9.21 0.26 -2.09
N ASP A 174 10.24 -0.18 -1.38
CA ASP A 174 10.05 -0.88 -0.11
C ASP A 174 9.73 0.10 1.03
N GLU A 175 9.95 1.39 0.84
CA GLU A 175 9.65 2.43 1.81
C GLU A 175 8.41 3.24 1.41
N TYR A 176 7.48 3.41 2.34
CA TYR A 176 6.24 4.16 2.11
C TYR A 176 5.54 4.53 3.42
N PHE A 177 4.59 5.45 3.33
CA PHE A 177 3.62 5.72 4.38
C PHE A 177 2.29 5.03 4.07
N ILE A 178 1.65 4.44 5.07
CA ILE A 178 0.24 4.01 4.99
C ILE A 178 -0.53 4.64 6.15
N VAL A 179 -1.69 5.23 5.86
CA VAL A 179 -2.49 5.97 6.86
C VAL A 179 -3.87 5.35 6.96
N GLU A 180 -4.33 5.14 8.20
CA GLU A 180 -5.70 4.68 8.51
C GLU A 180 -6.37 5.57 9.55
N ASN A 181 -7.70 5.67 9.50
CA ASN A 181 -8.48 6.33 10.56
C ASN A 181 -8.90 5.28 11.62
N LYS A 182 -8.31 5.34 12.82
CA LYS A 182 -8.64 4.45 13.95
C LYS A 182 -9.78 5.02 14.78
N ASN A 183 -10.66 4.15 15.28
CA ASN A 183 -11.75 4.56 16.16
C ASN A 183 -12.06 3.48 17.19
N GLN A 184 -12.29 3.88 18.45
CA GLN A 184 -12.50 2.97 19.58
C GLN A 184 -13.89 2.31 19.54
N ARG A 185 -14.04 1.27 18.72
CA ARG A 185 -15.28 0.50 18.58
C ARG A 185 -15.01 -0.94 18.21
N GLY A 186 -16.02 -1.79 18.42
CA GLY A 186 -15.90 -3.22 18.08
C GLY A 186 -14.75 -3.85 18.86
N PHE A 187 -13.83 -4.51 18.14
CA PHE A 187 -12.62 -5.07 18.74
C PHE A 187 -11.58 -4.01 19.12
N ASP A 188 -11.55 -2.87 18.44
CA ASP A 188 -10.70 -1.70 18.78
C ASP A 188 -11.28 -0.87 19.93
N ALA A 189 -12.33 -1.31 20.64
CA ALA A 189 -12.94 -0.55 21.74
C ALA A 189 -11.99 -0.17 22.88
N TYR A 190 -10.81 -0.80 22.94
CA TYR A 190 -9.75 -0.54 23.91
C TYR A 190 -8.41 -0.21 23.23
N SER A 191 -8.41 0.21 21.95
CA SER A 191 -7.21 0.78 21.33
C SER A 191 -6.76 2.05 22.07
N PRO A 192 -5.50 2.48 21.96
CA PRO A 192 -4.98 3.61 22.75
C PRO A 192 -5.74 4.93 22.53
N GLY A 193 -6.17 5.18 21.29
CA GLY A 193 -6.94 6.37 20.93
C GLY A 193 -7.74 6.22 19.65
N ARG A 194 -8.12 7.37 19.08
CA ARG A 194 -8.85 7.53 17.82
C ARG A 194 -8.25 8.67 17.03
N GLY A 195 -8.28 8.60 15.70
CA GLY A 195 -7.67 9.59 14.83
C GLY A 195 -6.96 8.95 13.65
N LEU A 196 -6.25 9.77 12.87
CA LEU A 196 -5.40 9.25 11.81
C LEU A 196 -4.13 8.66 12.42
N LEU A 197 -3.87 7.39 12.14
CA LEU A 197 -2.64 6.72 12.51
C LEU A 197 -1.78 6.56 11.25
N VAL A 198 -0.57 7.10 11.31
CA VAL A 198 0.40 7.05 10.21
C VAL A 198 1.41 5.95 10.49
N TRP A 199 1.62 5.06 9.53
CA TRP A 199 2.64 4.02 9.60
C TRP A 199 3.77 4.34 8.62
N HIS A 200 5.02 4.36 9.08
CA HIS A 200 6.22 4.46 8.24
C HIS A 200 6.80 3.06 8.05
N ILE A 201 6.83 2.61 6.80
CA ILE A 201 7.11 1.23 6.43
C ILE A 201 8.47 1.11 5.77
N ASP A 202 9.17 0.02 6.07
CA ASP A 202 10.26 -0.55 5.28
C ASP A 202 10.00 -2.06 5.08
N ASP A 203 9.44 -2.40 3.92
CA ASP A 203 9.13 -3.78 3.54
C ASP A 203 10.40 -4.63 3.35
N ALA A 204 11.58 -4.04 3.15
CA ALA A 204 12.83 -4.82 3.10
C ALA A 204 13.15 -5.46 4.47
N LEU A 205 12.66 -4.86 5.56
CA LEU A 205 12.76 -5.38 6.93
C LEU A 205 11.53 -6.19 7.34
N ALA A 206 10.34 -5.80 6.88
CA ALA A 206 9.07 -6.33 7.40
C ALA A 206 8.42 -7.41 6.52
N ALA A 207 8.54 -7.30 5.20
CA ALA A 207 7.82 -8.18 4.29
C ALA A 207 8.37 -9.61 4.33
N PRO A 208 7.51 -10.64 4.19
CA PRO A 208 7.96 -12.02 4.13
C PRO A 208 9.00 -12.24 3.03
N GLY A 209 10.04 -13.02 3.32
CA GLY A 209 11.05 -13.38 2.33
C GLY A 209 10.52 -14.30 1.22
N ASP A 210 11.32 -14.54 0.19
CA ASP A 210 10.96 -15.31 -1.02
C ASP A 210 10.36 -16.71 -0.76
N ASN A 211 10.74 -17.32 0.37
CA ASN A 211 10.30 -18.63 0.80
C ASN A 211 9.10 -18.59 1.76
N PHE A 212 8.40 -17.45 1.83
CA PHE A 212 7.26 -17.20 2.72
C PHE A 212 7.60 -17.21 4.21
N GLN A 213 8.88 -17.13 4.57
CA GLN A 213 9.25 -16.96 5.96
C GLN A 213 8.94 -15.53 6.41
N THR A 214 8.20 -15.43 7.51
CA THR A 214 8.02 -14.20 8.26
C THR A 214 9.36 -13.71 8.77
N GLN A 215 9.54 -12.40 8.78
CA GLN A 215 10.73 -11.78 9.36
C GLN A 215 10.66 -11.83 10.88
N SER A 216 11.83 -11.79 11.51
CA SER A 216 12.01 -11.59 12.96
C SER A 216 12.79 -10.31 13.13
N GLY A 217 12.60 -9.62 14.25
CA GLY A 217 13.32 -8.37 14.49
C GLY A 217 12.80 -7.19 13.67
N VAL A 218 11.52 -7.23 13.29
CA VAL A 218 10.91 -6.18 12.44
C VAL A 218 10.95 -4.82 13.13
N ASN A 219 10.60 -4.79 14.40
CA ASN A 219 10.55 -3.57 15.20
C ASN A 219 11.43 -3.68 16.44
N THR A 220 12.74 -3.95 16.26
CA THR A 220 13.70 -4.08 17.38
C THR A 220 14.73 -2.95 17.42
N VAL A 221 14.50 -1.87 16.68
CA VAL A 221 15.44 -0.76 16.55
C VAL A 221 14.69 0.55 16.71
N ALA A 222 14.73 1.08 17.92
CA ALA A 222 14.31 2.45 18.22
C ALA A 222 15.06 3.44 17.32
N CYS A 223 14.32 4.30 16.62
CA CYS A 223 14.93 5.41 15.88
C CYS A 223 14.06 6.66 15.90
N ASP A 224 14.53 7.67 16.63
CA ASP A 224 13.89 8.98 16.70
C ASP A 224 14.22 9.78 15.44
N LEU A 225 13.41 9.62 14.40
CA LEU A 225 13.62 10.28 13.12
C LEU A 225 13.66 11.81 13.29
N GLY A 226 14.71 12.44 12.77
CA GLY A 226 15.00 13.87 12.96
C GLY A 226 16.01 14.17 14.07
N PHE A 227 16.23 13.23 15.02
CA PHE A 227 17.26 13.33 16.05
C PHE A 227 18.38 12.30 15.89
N GLN A 228 18.09 11.15 15.27
CA GLN A 228 19.03 10.07 14.99
C GLN A 228 19.19 9.81 13.48
N ASP A 229 20.27 9.12 13.10
CA ASP A 229 20.48 8.66 11.73
C ASP A 229 19.76 7.32 11.54
N CYS A 230 18.52 7.40 11.03
CA CYS A 230 17.67 6.25 10.76
C CYS A 230 17.92 5.62 9.38
N SER A 231 18.93 6.06 8.62
CA SER A 231 19.12 5.59 7.23
C SER A 231 19.52 4.12 7.08
N ARG A 232 19.90 3.46 8.18
CA ARG A 232 20.41 2.08 8.18
C ARG A 232 19.76 1.17 9.22
N ASN A 233 19.33 1.75 10.33
CA ASN A 233 18.88 1.04 11.51
C ASN A 233 17.61 1.76 11.97
N HIS A 234 16.47 1.11 11.77
CA HIS A 234 15.14 1.63 12.06
C HIS A 234 14.15 0.46 12.12
N ASN A 235 12.93 0.74 12.56
CA ASN A 235 11.83 -0.21 12.60
C ASN A 235 11.22 -0.40 11.19
N GLY A 236 10.82 -1.62 10.85
CA GLY A 236 10.22 -1.96 9.56
C GLY A 236 8.73 -1.59 9.45
N VAL A 237 8.00 -1.56 10.58
CA VAL A 237 6.60 -1.14 10.64
C VAL A 237 6.42 -0.24 11.85
N ALA A 238 6.78 1.03 11.71
CA ALA A 238 6.72 2.01 12.79
C ALA A 238 5.41 2.81 12.74
N VAL A 239 4.87 3.14 13.90
CA VAL A 239 3.87 4.22 14.01
C VAL A 239 4.63 5.54 14.09
N VAL A 240 4.18 6.56 13.37
CA VAL A 240 4.68 7.92 13.54
C VAL A 240 3.84 8.61 14.60
N SER A 241 4.36 8.75 15.83
CA SER A 241 3.66 9.41 16.92
C SER A 241 3.46 10.90 16.64
N ALA A 242 2.18 11.33 16.62
CA ALA A 242 1.79 12.70 16.29
C ALA A 242 2.21 13.76 17.33
N ASP A 243 2.64 13.33 18.52
CA ASP A 243 3.06 14.18 19.63
C ASP A 243 4.58 14.44 19.70
N TYR A 244 5.36 13.77 18.83
CA TYR A 244 6.82 13.87 18.77
C TYR A 244 7.56 13.42 20.06
N TYR A 245 6.92 12.61 20.92
CA TYR A 245 7.52 12.17 22.20
C TYR A 245 8.38 10.91 22.10
N PHE A 246 8.19 10.10 21.05
CA PHE A 246 8.92 8.84 20.83
C PHE A 246 8.75 7.83 21.99
N ASP A 247 7.60 7.87 22.66
CA ASP A 247 7.32 7.01 23.82
C ASP A 247 7.32 5.52 23.44
N MET A 248 6.91 5.17 22.23
CA MET A 248 6.95 3.78 21.74
C MET A 248 8.36 3.37 21.28
N GLU A 249 9.13 4.28 20.70
CA GLU A 249 10.52 4.03 20.33
C GLU A 249 11.38 3.76 21.57
N ASP A 250 11.08 4.38 22.71
CA ASP A 250 11.81 4.24 23.99
C ASP A 250 11.13 3.29 25.01
N ASP A 251 10.07 2.56 24.61
CA ASP A 251 9.31 1.61 25.47
C ASP A 251 8.78 2.25 26.77
N LEU A 252 8.40 3.53 26.70
CA LEU A 252 7.79 4.27 27.81
C LEU A 252 6.30 3.90 27.96
N ASN A 253 5.63 3.62 26.85
CA ASN A 253 4.26 3.11 26.80
C ASN A 253 3.99 2.27 25.53
N ASP A 254 2.84 1.58 25.48
CA ASP A 254 2.40 0.75 24.34
C ASP A 254 1.58 1.58 23.32
N GLY A 255 1.69 2.89 23.34
CA GLY A 255 0.87 3.86 22.62
C GLY A 255 -0.23 4.49 23.48
N ASP A 256 -0.66 5.69 23.08
CA ASP A 256 -1.71 6.47 23.73
C ASP A 256 -2.49 7.37 22.74
N GLU A 257 -3.40 8.21 23.23
CA GLU A 257 -4.26 9.01 22.34
C GLU A 257 -3.52 10.10 21.54
N HIS A 258 -2.32 10.49 21.96
CA HIS A 258 -1.50 11.53 21.33
C HIS A 258 -0.62 10.98 20.20
N ASP A 259 -0.54 9.65 20.01
CA ASP A 259 0.09 9.08 18.81
C ASP A 259 -0.68 9.38 17.52
N THR A 260 -1.97 9.71 17.64
CA THR A 260 -2.86 9.89 16.48
C THR A 260 -3.04 11.34 16.10
N PHE A 261 -2.99 11.62 14.79
CA PHE A 261 -3.25 12.93 14.21
C PHE A 261 -4.74 13.27 14.22
N GLY A 262 -5.02 14.56 14.39
CA GLY A 262 -6.32 15.21 14.26
C GLY A 262 -6.75 15.92 15.53
N SER A 263 -7.24 17.15 15.36
CA SER A 263 -7.60 17.99 16.49
C SER A 263 -8.59 17.30 17.43
N ASP A 264 -8.29 17.29 18.72
CA ASP A 264 -9.21 16.82 19.76
C ASP A 264 -10.18 17.93 20.24
N GLY A 265 -10.02 19.14 19.70
CA GLY A 265 -10.81 20.33 20.01
C GLY A 265 -10.37 21.07 21.27
N ASP A 266 -9.19 20.76 21.81
CA ASP A 266 -8.66 21.38 23.01
C ASP A 266 -7.72 22.58 22.73
N GLY A 267 -7.30 22.74 21.47
CA GLY A 267 -6.45 23.84 21.00
C GLY A 267 -4.98 23.70 21.37
N GLY A 268 -4.47 22.47 21.42
CA GLY A 268 -3.07 22.18 21.73
C GLY A 268 -2.81 22.00 23.24
N SER A 269 -3.84 21.63 24.03
CA SER A 269 -3.79 21.65 25.51
C SER A 269 -3.36 20.33 26.14
N SER A 270 -3.43 19.25 25.38
CA SER A 270 -2.98 17.90 25.72
C SER A 270 -1.49 17.70 25.38
N GLU A 271 -0.98 18.52 24.47
CA GLU A 271 0.41 18.63 24.04
C GLU A 271 1.19 19.50 25.04
N TYR A 272 2.02 18.85 25.84
CA TYR A 272 2.58 19.35 27.10
C TYR A 272 3.16 20.79 27.04
N GLY A 273 2.33 21.78 27.38
CA GLY A 273 2.75 23.17 27.66
C GLY A 273 2.91 24.08 26.43
N SER A 274 2.46 23.61 25.27
CA SER A 274 2.32 24.39 24.03
C SER A 274 0.88 24.95 23.92
N SER A 275 0.64 25.88 23.00
CA SER A 275 -0.70 26.29 22.58
C SER A 275 -0.91 26.02 21.08
N GLN A 276 -0.09 25.12 20.55
CA GLN A 276 0.05 24.81 19.14
C GLN A 276 -0.31 23.34 18.97
N ASP A 277 -1.31 23.11 18.13
CA ASP A 277 -1.96 21.83 17.86
C ASP A 277 -1.13 21.07 16.81
N TRP A 278 -0.10 20.33 17.28
CA TRP A 278 0.89 19.70 16.43
C TRP A 278 0.38 18.45 15.70
N ASP A 279 -0.76 17.90 16.12
CA ASP A 279 -1.36 16.71 15.53
C ASP A 279 -2.23 17.02 14.30
N THR A 280 -2.30 18.29 13.87
CA THR A 280 -3.13 18.74 12.73
C THR A 280 -2.39 18.85 11.40
N GLU A 281 -1.10 18.52 11.37
CA GLU A 281 -0.25 18.59 10.20
C GLU A 281 0.83 17.49 10.22
N PHE A 282 1.00 16.80 9.09
CA PHE A 282 2.08 15.85 8.85
C PHE A 282 2.75 16.19 7.52
N ALA A 283 3.94 16.80 7.57
CA ALA A 283 4.63 17.30 6.38
C ALA A 283 6.15 17.34 6.60
N ALA A 284 6.96 17.38 5.53
CA ALA A 284 8.43 17.33 5.65
C ALA A 284 9.04 18.49 6.46
N ASN A 285 8.34 19.63 6.53
CA ASN A 285 8.69 20.84 7.27
C ASN A 285 7.97 20.96 8.62
N ALA A 286 7.09 20.01 8.97
CA ALA A 286 6.41 19.97 10.26
C ALA A 286 7.35 19.46 11.37
N GLU A 287 6.91 19.57 12.62
CA GLU A 287 7.67 19.05 13.77
C GLU A 287 7.69 17.53 13.74
N VAL A 288 6.51 16.90 13.67
CA VAL A 288 6.37 15.51 13.25
C VAL A 288 6.43 15.47 11.74
N ASN A 289 7.62 15.18 11.23
CA ASN A 289 7.90 15.31 9.81
C ASN A 289 7.64 14.02 9.03
N SER A 290 7.30 14.17 7.75
CA SER A 290 7.09 13.06 6.82
C SER A 290 8.35 12.65 6.08
N ASN A 291 9.56 12.88 6.61
CA ASN A 291 10.78 12.52 5.89
C ASN A 291 10.94 11.01 5.73
N TRP A 292 11.68 10.59 4.72
CA TRP A 292 12.15 9.22 4.58
C TRP A 292 13.14 8.85 5.69
N TRP A 293 13.43 7.57 5.87
CA TRP A 293 14.37 7.05 6.88
C TRP A 293 15.78 7.62 6.72
N ASP A 294 16.18 8.00 5.49
CA ASP A 294 17.43 8.70 5.22
C ASP A 294 17.40 10.22 5.53
N ASN A 295 16.28 10.67 6.11
CA ASN A 295 15.95 12.04 6.47
C ASN A 295 15.82 13.00 5.27
N SER A 296 15.67 12.47 4.05
CA SER A 296 15.29 13.27 2.89
C SER A 296 13.78 13.55 2.88
N ALA A 297 13.38 14.71 2.33
CA ALA A 297 11.98 15.11 2.27
C ALA A 297 11.18 14.17 1.35
N SER A 298 10.03 13.69 1.83
CA SER A 298 9.16 12.81 1.05
C SER A 298 8.22 13.54 0.10
N GLU A 299 8.00 14.83 0.32
CA GLU A 299 6.94 15.64 -0.31
C GLU A 299 5.52 15.19 0.09
N PHE A 300 5.37 14.17 0.95
CA PHE A 300 4.08 13.81 1.51
C PHE A 300 3.62 14.87 2.50
N SER A 301 2.41 15.37 2.34
CA SER A 301 1.82 16.36 3.22
C SER A 301 0.35 16.07 3.45
N MET A 302 -0.04 16.00 4.72
CA MET A 302 -1.42 16.06 5.18
C MET A 302 -1.57 17.30 6.06
N THR A 303 -2.39 18.26 5.63
CA THR A 303 -2.67 19.49 6.38
C THR A 303 -4.15 19.66 6.62
N ASN A 304 -4.54 20.66 7.42
CA ASN A 304 -5.95 20.94 7.74
C ASN A 304 -6.69 19.69 8.24
N ILE A 305 -6.00 18.84 9.02
CA ILE A 305 -6.55 17.60 9.51
C ILE A 305 -7.71 17.93 10.45
N SER A 306 -8.89 17.38 10.14
CA SER A 306 -10.12 17.63 10.89
C SER A 306 -10.06 17.07 12.30
N ALA A 307 -11.07 17.42 13.10
CA ALA A 307 -11.23 16.80 14.40
C ALA A 307 -11.41 15.27 14.33
N LYS A 308 -10.88 14.57 15.33
CA LYS A 308 -10.96 13.10 15.46
C LYS A 308 -12.42 12.60 15.39
N GLY A 309 -12.73 11.74 14.42
CA GLY A 309 -14.10 11.30 14.14
C GLY A 309 -14.23 10.08 13.22
N ASP A 310 -15.46 9.62 12.99
CA ASP A 310 -15.77 8.46 12.15
C ASP A 310 -15.34 8.64 10.69
N THR A 311 -15.40 9.88 10.21
CA THR A 311 -14.84 10.32 8.94
C THR A 311 -13.96 11.52 9.27
N MET A 312 -12.71 11.47 8.83
CA MET A 312 -11.77 12.58 9.00
C MET A 312 -11.45 13.16 7.63
N THR A 313 -11.25 14.47 7.59
CA THR A 313 -10.89 15.19 6.37
C THR A 313 -9.52 15.83 6.51
N PHE A 314 -8.76 15.87 5.43
CA PHE A 314 -7.46 16.54 5.39
C PHE A 314 -7.12 16.94 3.95
N ASP A 315 -6.21 17.88 3.81
CA ASP A 315 -5.71 18.32 2.51
C ASP A 315 -4.42 17.54 2.20
N LEU A 316 -4.38 16.93 1.02
CA LEU A 316 -3.21 16.25 0.48
C LEU A 316 -2.46 17.20 -0.45
N GLY A 317 -1.14 17.29 -0.30
CA GLY A 317 -0.27 18.11 -1.15
C GLY A 317 -0.19 19.60 -0.74
N ASP A 318 1.02 20.18 -0.87
CA ASP A 318 1.42 21.57 -0.56
C ASP A 318 1.07 22.11 0.85
N GLY A 319 1.74 21.57 1.88
CA GLY A 319 1.82 22.13 3.24
C GLY A 319 3.04 23.02 3.50
N GLY A 320 3.44 23.88 2.55
CA GLY A 320 4.76 24.52 2.58
C GLY A 320 4.85 25.96 2.09
N ASP A 321 3.97 26.86 2.51
CA ASP A 321 4.41 28.15 3.08
C ASP A 321 3.25 28.85 3.78
N GLY A 322 3.43 29.18 5.06
CA GLY A 322 2.50 30.03 5.78
C GLY A 322 2.56 31.45 5.23
N ASP A 323 1.61 31.83 4.37
CA ASP A 323 1.18 33.23 4.27
C ASP A 323 -0.33 33.35 4.08
N THR A 324 -0.89 34.20 4.93
CA THR A 324 -2.29 34.56 5.00
C THR A 324 -2.81 35.21 3.71
N GLY A 325 -3.71 34.50 3.03
CA GLY A 325 -4.73 35.12 2.18
C GLY A 325 -4.43 35.19 0.70
N GLY A 326 -5.04 34.26 -0.04
CA GLY A 326 -5.29 34.38 -1.46
C GLY A 326 -6.35 33.37 -1.90
N THR A 327 -7.54 33.84 -2.24
CA THR A 327 -8.53 33.06 -2.99
C THR A 327 -7.90 32.64 -4.34
N PRO A 328 -8.13 31.41 -4.84
CA PRO A 328 -7.44 30.88 -6.01
C PRO A 328 -7.83 31.62 -7.30
N PRO A 329 -6.95 31.61 -8.31
CA PRO A 329 -7.38 31.58 -9.69
C PRO A 329 -6.90 30.31 -10.40
N ALA A 330 -7.85 29.65 -11.06
CA ALA A 330 -7.62 28.79 -12.21
C ALA A 330 -6.66 29.45 -13.23
N THR A 331 -6.07 28.60 -14.10
CA THR A 331 -5.19 28.89 -15.25
C THR A 331 -3.68 28.68 -15.09
N GLY A 332 -3.24 27.64 -14.36
CA GLY A 332 -1.97 26.98 -14.65
C GLY A 332 -2.16 25.90 -15.72
N GLU A 333 -1.31 25.87 -16.75
CA GLU A 333 -1.27 24.77 -17.73
C GLU A 333 -0.66 23.52 -17.06
N LEU A 334 -1.41 22.42 -17.01
CA LEU A 334 -0.96 21.12 -16.51
C LEU A 334 -0.01 20.49 -17.54
N VAL A 335 1.24 20.23 -17.18
CA VAL A 335 2.21 19.60 -18.10
C VAL A 335 2.20 18.10 -17.85
N LEU A 336 1.71 17.33 -18.84
CA LEU A 336 1.68 15.88 -18.83
C LEU A 336 3.01 15.31 -19.32
N GLU A 337 3.42 14.19 -18.74
CA GLU A 337 4.59 13.43 -19.15
C GLU A 337 4.17 12.14 -19.87
N ASN A 338 5.12 11.51 -20.57
CA ASN A 338 4.82 10.25 -21.22
C ASN A 338 4.50 9.15 -20.19
N GLY A 339 3.28 8.62 -20.22
CA GLY A 339 2.78 7.62 -19.28
C GLY A 339 2.17 8.23 -18.01
N SER A 340 1.95 9.55 -17.97
CA SER A 340 1.34 10.20 -16.80
C SER A 340 -0.17 9.96 -16.72
N SER A 341 -0.71 10.06 -15.52
CA SER A 341 -2.14 10.01 -15.23
C SER A 341 -2.43 10.94 -14.07
N GLU A 342 -3.28 11.94 -14.31
CA GLU A 342 -3.55 13.03 -13.38
C GLU A 342 -5.03 13.05 -13.02
N ILE A 343 -5.39 13.21 -11.75
CA ILE A 343 -6.79 13.44 -11.37
C ILE A 343 -7.09 14.93 -11.54
N ILE A 344 -8.11 15.23 -12.33
CA ILE A 344 -8.48 16.58 -12.72
C ILE A 344 -9.92 16.90 -12.32
N GLN A 345 -10.16 18.18 -12.06
CA GLN A 345 -11.46 18.75 -11.72
C GLN A 345 -11.57 20.17 -12.25
N ALA A 346 -12.79 20.64 -12.52
CA ALA A 346 -13.08 22.04 -12.85
C ALA A 346 -14.45 22.46 -12.32
N GLU A 347 -14.54 23.72 -11.90
CA GLU A 347 -15.80 24.36 -11.53
C GLU A 347 -16.66 24.67 -12.77
N SER A 348 -17.92 25.05 -12.56
CA SER A 348 -18.79 25.46 -13.66
C SER A 348 -18.23 26.68 -14.40
N ASN A 349 -18.14 26.58 -15.73
CA ASN A 349 -17.53 27.54 -16.67
C ASN A 349 -15.99 27.58 -16.66
N ASP A 350 -15.33 26.72 -15.88
CA ASP A 350 -13.88 26.54 -15.92
C ASP A 350 -13.49 25.34 -16.79
N SER A 351 -12.19 25.23 -17.07
CA SER A 351 -11.62 24.15 -17.86
C SER A 351 -10.22 23.84 -17.39
N VAL A 352 -9.85 22.57 -17.49
CA VAL A 352 -8.45 22.16 -17.31
C VAL A 352 -7.76 22.28 -18.66
N LEU A 353 -6.66 23.04 -18.68
CA LEU A 353 -5.75 23.11 -19.83
C LEU A 353 -4.51 22.30 -19.47
N ALA A 354 -4.17 21.33 -20.30
CA ALA A 354 -2.95 20.56 -20.18
C ALA A 354 -2.15 20.57 -21.49
N SER A 355 -0.87 20.23 -21.43
CA SER A 355 -0.08 19.94 -22.62
C SER A 355 0.92 18.81 -22.41
N ILE A 356 1.27 18.16 -23.52
CA ILE A 356 2.31 17.13 -23.56
C ILE A 356 3.28 17.44 -24.71
N GLN A 357 4.57 17.35 -24.43
CA GLN A 357 5.62 17.43 -25.44
C GLN A 357 5.88 16.05 -26.04
N VAL A 358 5.64 15.92 -27.34
CA VAL A 358 5.90 14.69 -28.09
C VAL A 358 7.21 14.87 -28.88
N PRO A 359 8.25 14.04 -28.63
CA PRO A 359 9.53 14.16 -29.31
C PRO A 359 9.46 13.71 -30.78
N GLU A 360 10.49 14.06 -31.56
CA GLU A 360 10.66 13.55 -32.92
C GLU A 360 10.89 12.03 -32.89
N GLY A 361 10.21 11.29 -33.78
CA GLY A 361 10.26 9.82 -33.80
C GLY A 361 9.27 9.12 -32.86
N ALA A 362 8.44 9.88 -32.13
CA ALA A 362 7.38 9.28 -31.33
C ALA A 362 6.19 8.81 -32.19
N SER A 363 5.51 7.75 -31.74
CA SER A 363 4.33 7.16 -32.37
C SER A 363 3.27 6.77 -31.33
N ASN A 364 2.05 6.44 -31.75
CA ASN A 364 0.97 5.94 -30.87
C ASN A 364 0.66 6.86 -29.67
N LEU A 365 0.55 8.17 -29.88
CA LEU A 365 0.03 9.07 -28.84
C LEU A 365 -1.41 8.66 -28.46
N VAL A 366 -1.64 8.42 -27.18
CA VAL A 366 -2.93 8.17 -26.57
C VAL A 366 -3.15 9.21 -25.47
N ILE A 367 -4.30 9.86 -25.50
CA ILE A 367 -4.76 10.77 -24.45
C ILE A 367 -6.19 10.36 -24.10
N SER A 368 -6.47 10.11 -22.82
CA SER A 368 -7.78 9.63 -22.39
C SER A 368 -8.26 10.28 -21.11
N ILE A 369 -9.58 10.34 -20.95
CA ILE A 369 -10.20 10.65 -19.67
C ILE A 369 -11.06 9.48 -19.17
N GLU A 370 -11.01 9.20 -17.88
CA GLU A 370 -11.87 8.22 -17.19
C GLU A 370 -12.70 8.91 -16.11
N HIS A 371 -14.02 8.72 -16.16
CA HIS A 371 -14.98 9.30 -15.24
C HIS A 371 -15.22 8.39 -14.04
N HIS A 372 -14.76 8.80 -12.84
CA HIS A 372 -15.01 8.04 -11.62
C HIS A 372 -16.27 8.52 -10.89
N SER A 373 -16.39 9.82 -10.62
CA SER A 373 -17.57 10.42 -9.96
C SER A 373 -17.65 11.92 -10.17
N GLY A 374 -18.85 12.50 -10.33
CA GLY A 374 -19.03 13.95 -10.09
C GLY A 374 -19.05 14.86 -11.33
N GLY A 375 -19.32 14.32 -12.51
CA GLY A 375 -19.65 15.13 -13.69
C GLY A 375 -19.45 14.37 -14.99
N ASP A 376 -19.92 14.97 -16.08
CA ASP A 376 -19.64 14.52 -17.44
C ASP A 376 -18.62 15.53 -18.01
N ALA A 377 -17.43 15.07 -18.37
CA ALA A 377 -16.35 15.89 -18.90
C ALA A 377 -16.09 15.52 -20.36
N ASP A 378 -15.91 16.55 -21.18
CA ASP A 378 -15.65 16.44 -22.61
C ASP A 378 -14.15 16.65 -22.85
N LEU A 379 -13.54 15.79 -23.67
CA LEU A 379 -12.12 15.83 -24.03
C LEU A 379 -11.89 16.52 -25.40
N TYR A 380 -10.99 17.51 -25.40
CA TYR A 380 -10.54 18.23 -26.61
C TYR A 380 -9.02 18.14 -26.73
N VAL A 381 -8.51 17.50 -27.78
CA VAL A 381 -7.05 17.37 -28.03
C VAL A 381 -6.69 18.07 -29.33
N ASN A 382 -5.62 18.87 -29.31
CA ASN A 382 -5.17 19.67 -30.44
C ASN A 382 -3.64 19.68 -30.57
N TYR A 383 -3.12 19.54 -31.78
CA TYR A 383 -1.72 19.73 -32.07
C TYR A 383 -1.38 21.23 -32.25
N ALA A 384 -0.26 21.65 -31.66
CA ALA A 384 0.37 22.98 -31.77
C ALA A 384 -0.40 24.19 -31.19
N SER A 385 -1.71 24.12 -30.97
CA SER A 385 -2.47 25.19 -30.30
C SER A 385 -3.71 24.68 -29.59
N ALA A 386 -3.98 25.14 -28.36
CA ALA A 386 -5.18 24.78 -27.62
C ALA A 386 -6.48 25.29 -28.31
N SER A 387 -7.48 24.42 -28.39
CA SER A 387 -8.87 24.77 -28.75
C SER A 387 -9.85 23.93 -27.94
N ASP A 388 -10.94 24.55 -27.52
CA ASP A 388 -12.01 23.99 -26.70
C ASP A 388 -13.33 23.91 -27.47
N SER A 389 -13.23 23.80 -28.79
CA SER A 389 -14.37 23.80 -29.71
C SER A 389 -14.44 22.50 -30.49
N SER A 390 -15.57 22.26 -31.13
CA SER A 390 -15.79 21.06 -31.96
C SER A 390 -14.90 20.98 -33.21
N SER A 391 -13.96 21.93 -33.41
CA SER A 391 -12.93 21.86 -34.44
C SER A 391 -11.61 21.29 -33.95
N ALA A 392 -11.55 20.76 -32.72
CA ALA A 392 -10.36 20.11 -32.20
C ALA A 392 -9.97 18.88 -33.04
N ASP A 393 -8.67 18.54 -33.03
CA ASP A 393 -8.15 17.39 -33.80
C ASP A 393 -8.77 16.07 -33.32
N CYS A 394 -9.05 15.97 -32.03
CA CYS A 394 -9.95 14.99 -31.45
C CYS A 394 -10.90 15.68 -30.46
N PHE A 395 -12.20 15.39 -30.60
CA PHE A 395 -13.25 15.92 -29.76
C PHE A 395 -14.20 14.80 -29.37
N LEU A 396 -14.26 14.50 -28.07
CA LEU A 396 -15.15 13.51 -27.49
C LEU A 396 -16.07 14.22 -26.50
N ASN A 397 -17.37 14.01 -26.68
CA ASN A 397 -18.44 14.56 -25.85
C ASN A 397 -19.50 13.50 -25.56
N THR A 398 -19.00 12.32 -25.26
CA THR A 398 -19.79 11.12 -25.09
C THR A 398 -20.04 10.92 -23.61
N SER A 399 -21.21 10.38 -23.25
CA SER A 399 -21.46 9.97 -21.86
C SER A 399 -20.75 8.64 -21.53
N SER A 400 -19.58 8.39 -22.12
CA SER A 400 -18.79 7.17 -21.93
C SER A 400 -18.03 7.24 -20.61
N ALA A 401 -17.90 6.12 -19.91
CA ALA A 401 -17.08 6.06 -18.71
C ALA A 401 -15.59 6.36 -19.01
N VAL A 402 -15.13 6.04 -20.23
CA VAL A 402 -13.79 6.37 -20.71
C VAL A 402 -13.89 6.98 -22.11
N GLU A 403 -13.20 8.10 -22.31
CA GLU A 403 -13.02 8.74 -23.62
C GLU A 403 -11.56 8.67 -24.03
N VAL A 404 -11.27 8.21 -25.25
CA VAL A 404 -9.88 7.97 -25.72
C VAL A 404 -9.64 8.64 -27.06
N CYS A 405 -8.71 9.60 -27.10
CA CYS A 405 -8.14 10.17 -28.30
C CYS A 405 -6.83 9.47 -28.64
N ASN A 406 -6.75 8.86 -29.83
CA ASN A 406 -5.53 8.22 -30.33
C ASN A 406 -5.36 8.50 -31.84
N GLU A 407 -4.39 7.85 -32.49
CA GLU A 407 -4.11 8.06 -33.91
C GLU A 407 -5.29 7.76 -34.85
N SER A 408 -6.30 6.98 -34.43
CA SER A 408 -7.52 6.80 -35.22
C SER A 408 -8.40 8.05 -35.27
N GLU A 409 -8.29 8.92 -34.27
CA GLU A 409 -9.07 10.15 -34.14
C GLU A 409 -8.35 11.36 -34.78
N PHE A 410 -7.09 11.63 -34.40
CA PHE A 410 -6.34 12.81 -34.87
C PHE A 410 -5.26 12.51 -35.94
N GLY A 411 -5.14 11.26 -36.38
CA GLY A 411 -4.13 10.79 -37.33
C GLY A 411 -2.77 10.49 -36.70
N ALA A 412 -1.78 10.14 -37.53
CA ALA A 412 -0.45 9.75 -37.06
C ALA A 412 0.18 10.80 -36.12
N THR A 413 0.82 10.33 -35.05
CA THR A 413 1.50 11.15 -34.05
C THR A 413 2.55 12.04 -34.69
N LYS A 414 2.59 13.31 -34.28
CA LYS A 414 3.53 14.32 -34.78
C LYS A 414 4.42 14.82 -33.65
N ALA A 415 5.69 15.04 -33.94
CA ALA A 415 6.58 15.72 -33.01
C ALA A 415 6.07 17.15 -32.72
N GLY A 416 6.02 17.56 -31.46
CA GLY A 416 5.59 18.88 -31.02
C GLY A 416 4.62 18.84 -29.84
N THR A 417 4.12 20.01 -29.46
CA THR A 417 3.17 20.14 -28.34
C THR A 417 1.78 19.70 -28.76
N TYR A 418 1.16 18.81 -27.99
CA TYR A 418 -0.28 18.62 -27.99
C TYR A 418 -0.87 19.34 -26.78
N TYR A 419 -1.98 20.04 -27.00
CA TYR A 419 -2.76 20.73 -26.00
C TYR A 419 -4.06 19.98 -25.76
N VAL A 420 -4.38 19.76 -24.50
CA VAL A 420 -5.58 19.09 -24.04
C VAL A 420 -6.43 20.10 -23.28
N VAL A 421 -7.70 20.20 -23.63
CA VAL A 421 -8.68 20.94 -22.84
C VAL A 421 -9.73 19.94 -22.35
N VAL A 422 -10.02 19.96 -21.06
CA VAL A 422 -11.10 19.16 -20.45
C VAL A 422 -12.11 20.11 -19.82
N LYS A 423 -13.39 19.93 -20.18
CA LYS A 423 -14.49 20.79 -19.76
C LYS A 423 -15.70 19.98 -19.36
N GLY A 424 -16.44 20.44 -18.35
CA GLY A 424 -17.71 19.80 -18.04
C GLY A 424 -18.77 20.07 -19.11
N TYR A 425 -19.60 19.07 -19.38
CA TYR A 425 -20.68 19.13 -20.35
C TYR A 425 -21.64 20.30 -20.07
N ASN A 426 -21.83 21.17 -21.07
CA ASN A 426 -22.56 22.45 -20.95
C ASN A 426 -22.01 23.36 -19.83
N ASP A 427 -20.69 23.48 -19.73
CA ASP A 427 -20.00 24.36 -18.77
C ASP A 427 -20.34 24.03 -17.31
N ARG A 428 -20.69 22.77 -17.02
CA ARG A 428 -20.91 22.29 -15.65
C ARG A 428 -19.59 21.99 -14.97
N ALA A 429 -19.62 21.90 -13.64
CA ALA A 429 -18.48 21.38 -12.89
C ALA A 429 -18.30 19.88 -13.17
N PHE A 430 -17.06 19.41 -13.10
CA PHE A 430 -16.71 18.01 -13.02
C PHE A 430 -15.60 17.83 -11.97
N GLU A 431 -15.61 16.70 -11.30
CA GLU A 431 -14.61 16.31 -10.30
C GLU A 431 -14.19 14.86 -10.58
N ASN A 432 -13.08 14.42 -9.97
CA ASN A 432 -12.62 13.03 -9.99
C ASN A 432 -12.61 12.38 -11.39
N VAL A 433 -12.03 13.08 -12.37
CA VAL A 433 -11.78 12.56 -13.73
C VAL A 433 -10.28 12.30 -13.87
N THR A 434 -9.87 11.10 -14.27
CA THR A 434 -8.45 10.82 -14.55
C THR A 434 -8.11 11.18 -15.98
N LEU A 435 -7.15 12.08 -16.20
CA LEU A 435 -6.56 12.42 -17.49
C LEU A 435 -5.21 11.71 -17.67
N SER A 436 -5.10 10.82 -18.66
CA SER A 436 -3.89 10.06 -18.96
C SER A 436 -3.31 10.44 -20.31
N ALA A 437 -1.97 10.39 -20.45
CA ALA A 437 -1.30 10.58 -21.73
C ALA A 437 -0.08 9.67 -21.88
N SER A 438 0.10 9.07 -23.05
CA SER A 438 1.26 8.23 -23.37
C SER A 438 1.58 8.24 -24.87
N TYR A 439 2.83 7.99 -25.23
CA TYR A 439 3.32 7.79 -26.60
C TYR A 439 4.54 6.86 -26.61
N ASP A 440 4.78 6.20 -27.73
CA ASP A 440 5.97 5.39 -27.96
C ASP A 440 7.11 6.28 -28.50
N VAL A 441 8.37 5.98 -28.18
CA VAL A 441 9.54 6.70 -28.71
C VAL A 441 10.47 5.71 -29.40
N GLU A 442 10.79 5.92 -30.68
CA GLU A 442 11.85 5.13 -31.33
C GLU A 442 13.23 5.57 -30.81
N GLY A 443 14.03 4.60 -30.34
CA GLY A 443 15.37 4.84 -29.80
C GLY A 443 16.41 5.21 -30.86
N ASP A 444 17.24 6.20 -30.52
CA ASP A 444 18.49 6.64 -31.16
C ASP A 444 19.38 5.46 -31.59
N ASP A 445 19.34 5.12 -32.89
CA ASP A 445 20.25 4.15 -33.52
C ASP A 445 21.58 4.83 -33.89
N SER A 446 22.61 4.57 -33.08
CA SER A 446 24.00 4.72 -33.50
C SER A 446 24.62 3.39 -33.90
N GLY A 447 24.07 2.80 -34.95
CA GLY A 447 24.82 2.08 -35.96
C GLY A 447 25.03 0.60 -35.69
N ASN A 448 24.15 -0.19 -36.30
CA ASN A 448 24.47 -1.05 -37.45
C ASN A 448 23.85 -2.46 -37.28
N GLY A 449 22.57 -2.58 -37.65
CA GLY A 449 21.98 -3.86 -38.09
C GLY A 449 20.60 -4.17 -37.52
N ASP A 450 19.56 -3.75 -38.25
CA ASP A 450 18.37 -4.55 -38.60
C ASP A 450 17.68 -5.37 -37.48
N GLY A 451 16.61 -4.79 -36.91
CA GLY A 451 15.42 -5.54 -36.43
C GLY A 451 15.07 -5.42 -34.94
N SER A 452 14.36 -4.35 -34.52
CA SER A 452 13.54 -4.42 -33.30
C SER A 452 12.26 -5.19 -33.62
N THR A 453 12.26 -6.48 -33.28
CA THR A 453 11.04 -7.27 -33.13
C THR A 453 10.95 -7.68 -31.67
N GLY A 454 10.59 -6.73 -30.80
CA GLY A 454 10.12 -7.07 -29.47
C GLY A 454 8.86 -7.93 -29.60
N SER A 455 8.77 -9.03 -28.86
CA SER A 455 7.64 -9.95 -28.97
C SER A 455 6.52 -9.51 -28.04
N GLN A 456 5.43 -8.99 -28.59
CA GLN A 456 4.20 -8.69 -27.84
C GLN A 456 3.28 -9.91 -27.79
N THR A 457 2.81 -10.26 -26.60
CA THR A 457 1.84 -11.36 -26.40
C THR A 457 0.73 -10.89 -25.46
N SER A 458 -0.52 -11.21 -25.79
CA SER A 458 -1.67 -10.89 -24.96
C SER A 458 -2.34 -12.15 -24.40
N TYR A 459 -2.89 -12.05 -23.19
CA TYR A 459 -3.56 -13.13 -22.48
C TYR A 459 -4.89 -12.64 -21.92
N ASP A 460 -5.94 -13.45 -22.06
CA ASP A 460 -7.22 -13.18 -21.40
C ASP A 460 -7.09 -13.40 -19.89
N VAL A 461 -7.61 -12.47 -19.09
CA VAL A 461 -7.56 -12.53 -17.63
C VAL A 461 -8.98 -12.65 -17.06
N ASN A 462 -9.18 -13.72 -16.29
CA ASN A 462 -10.43 -13.97 -15.57
C ASN A 462 -10.09 -14.54 -14.19
N VAL A 463 -10.14 -13.70 -13.16
CA VAL A 463 -9.80 -14.08 -11.77
C VAL A 463 -10.87 -13.58 -10.82
N SER A 464 -11.43 -14.48 -9.99
CA SER A 464 -12.33 -14.08 -8.91
C SER A 464 -11.56 -13.52 -7.72
N ASN A 465 -12.26 -12.91 -6.76
CA ASN A 465 -11.63 -12.42 -5.52
C ASN A 465 -10.86 -13.54 -4.79
N GLY A 466 -9.57 -13.31 -4.55
CA GLY A 466 -8.65 -14.24 -3.89
C GLY A 466 -8.12 -15.36 -4.78
N GLU A 467 -8.63 -15.53 -6.01
CA GLU A 467 -8.11 -16.49 -6.98
C GLU A 467 -6.88 -15.94 -7.70
N TYR A 468 -6.03 -16.86 -8.16
CA TYR A 468 -4.86 -16.55 -8.96
C TYR A 468 -5.00 -17.08 -10.38
N GLN A 469 -4.52 -16.30 -11.34
CA GLN A 469 -4.17 -16.77 -12.67
C GLN A 469 -2.67 -16.58 -12.87
N HIS A 470 -1.97 -17.67 -13.16
CA HIS A 470 -0.53 -17.66 -13.42
C HIS A 470 -0.27 -17.79 -14.92
N ILE A 471 0.62 -16.94 -15.43
CA ILE A 471 1.05 -16.94 -16.82
C ILE A 471 2.58 -17.14 -16.85
N PRO A 472 3.06 -18.31 -17.30
CA PRO A 472 4.48 -18.54 -17.48
C PRO A 472 5.00 -17.79 -18.71
N LEU A 473 6.20 -17.24 -18.59
CA LEU A 473 6.88 -16.47 -19.62
C LEU A 473 8.35 -16.88 -19.67
N ASP A 474 8.88 -17.23 -20.85
CA ASP A 474 10.32 -17.42 -21.01
C ASP A 474 10.96 -16.14 -21.52
N ILE A 475 11.86 -15.56 -20.72
CA ILE A 475 12.60 -14.35 -21.05
C ILE A 475 13.91 -14.73 -21.75
N PRO A 476 14.13 -14.31 -23.02
CA PRO A 476 15.35 -14.57 -23.75
C PRO A 476 16.58 -13.88 -23.12
N ALA A 477 17.77 -14.43 -23.41
CA ALA A 477 19.02 -13.77 -23.07
C ALA A 477 19.16 -12.43 -23.81
N ASN A 478 19.70 -11.43 -23.12
CA ASN A 478 19.84 -10.04 -23.59
C ASN A 478 18.52 -9.28 -23.75
N THR A 479 17.44 -9.72 -23.10
CA THR A 479 16.25 -8.89 -22.93
C THR A 479 16.64 -7.62 -22.18
N SER A 480 16.41 -6.48 -22.81
CA SER A 480 16.73 -5.16 -22.29
C SER A 480 15.60 -4.62 -21.41
N LYS A 481 14.35 -5.00 -21.71
CA LYS A 481 13.17 -4.57 -20.96
C LYS A 481 12.03 -5.60 -21.07
N LEU A 482 11.31 -5.76 -19.96
CA LEU A 482 10.03 -6.47 -19.90
C LEU A 482 8.98 -5.49 -19.38
N THR A 483 7.86 -5.38 -20.09
CA THR A 483 6.68 -4.66 -19.62
C THR A 483 5.48 -5.59 -19.59
N VAL A 484 4.71 -5.53 -18.51
CA VAL A 484 3.49 -6.30 -18.29
C VAL A 484 2.40 -5.31 -17.91
N ASP A 485 1.39 -5.15 -18.76
CA ASP A 485 0.26 -4.25 -18.55
C ASP A 485 -1.03 -5.05 -18.40
N LEU A 486 -1.87 -4.68 -17.44
CA LEU A 486 -3.15 -5.34 -17.17
C LEU A 486 -4.31 -4.36 -17.33
N ASP A 487 -5.10 -4.54 -18.38
CA ASP A 487 -6.45 -3.98 -18.46
C ASP A 487 -7.39 -4.86 -17.64
N LYS A 488 -7.89 -4.30 -16.54
CA LYS A 488 -8.79 -4.98 -15.60
C LYS A 488 -10.25 -4.96 -16.06
N ASN A 489 -10.59 -4.20 -17.09
CA ASN A 489 -11.97 -4.03 -17.58
C ASN A 489 -12.96 -3.66 -16.44
N GLY A 490 -12.58 -2.66 -15.63
CA GLY A 490 -13.34 -2.22 -14.44
C GLY A 490 -13.27 -3.16 -13.22
N GLY A 491 -12.46 -4.21 -13.28
CA GLY A 491 -12.17 -5.10 -12.16
C GLY A 491 -11.06 -4.61 -11.22
N SER A 492 -10.75 -5.40 -10.20
CA SER A 492 -9.63 -5.16 -9.28
C SER A 492 -8.78 -6.42 -9.15
N ALA A 493 -7.46 -6.24 -9.25
CA ALA A 493 -6.48 -7.32 -9.11
C ALA A 493 -5.14 -6.78 -8.63
N MET A 494 -4.32 -7.67 -8.09
CA MET A 494 -2.90 -7.48 -7.84
C MET A 494 -2.11 -8.12 -8.98
N LEU A 495 -1.12 -7.42 -9.51
CA LEU A 495 -0.18 -7.96 -10.49
C LEU A 495 1.15 -8.24 -9.80
N MET A 496 1.73 -9.42 -10.01
CA MET A 496 3.03 -9.82 -9.48
C MET A 496 3.81 -10.58 -10.54
N ILE A 497 5.13 -10.57 -10.45
CA ILE A 497 5.99 -11.38 -11.32
C ILE A 497 7.17 -11.94 -10.53
N LYS A 498 7.61 -13.17 -10.85
CA LYS A 498 8.75 -13.83 -10.20
C LYS A 498 9.53 -14.72 -11.16
N GLN A 499 10.86 -14.74 -11.04
CA GLN A 499 11.74 -15.63 -11.78
C GLN A 499 11.76 -17.04 -11.15
N GLY A 500 11.69 -18.06 -11.99
CA GLY A 500 11.93 -19.46 -11.63
C GLY A 500 10.80 -20.18 -10.88
N SER A 501 9.84 -19.46 -10.31
CA SER A 501 8.68 -20.02 -9.60
C SER A 501 7.44 -19.13 -9.68
N GLU A 502 6.26 -19.70 -9.43
CA GLU A 502 4.99 -18.95 -9.44
C GLU A 502 4.98 -17.83 -8.40
N ALA A 503 4.72 -16.60 -8.85
CA ALA A 503 4.54 -15.46 -7.96
C ALA A 503 3.23 -15.57 -7.16
N SER A 504 3.19 -15.00 -5.96
CA SER A 504 1.98 -14.89 -5.14
C SER A 504 2.02 -13.61 -4.32
N ALA A 505 0.95 -13.32 -3.55
CA ALA A 505 0.88 -12.09 -2.73
C ALA A 505 2.00 -12.01 -1.67
N ARG A 506 2.68 -13.12 -1.42
CA ARG A 506 3.73 -13.26 -0.40
C ARG A 506 5.10 -13.62 -0.97
N SER A 507 5.24 -13.77 -2.29
CA SER A 507 6.53 -14.09 -2.94
C SER A 507 6.49 -13.62 -4.39
N TYR A 508 7.26 -12.58 -4.67
CA TYR A 508 7.35 -11.93 -5.97
C TYR A 508 8.71 -11.23 -6.07
N ASP A 509 9.17 -10.98 -7.30
CA ASP A 509 10.36 -10.14 -7.54
C ASP A 509 9.95 -8.70 -7.84
N ALA A 510 8.77 -8.51 -8.42
CA ALA A 510 8.11 -7.22 -8.51
C ALA A 510 6.60 -7.38 -8.38
N ARG A 511 5.96 -6.36 -7.84
CA ARG A 511 4.51 -6.29 -7.60
C ARG A 511 4.01 -4.92 -7.99
N ASP A 512 2.85 -4.90 -8.61
CA ASP A 512 1.97 -3.74 -8.63
C ASP A 512 0.66 -4.12 -7.93
N THR A 513 0.48 -3.50 -6.78
CA THR A 513 -0.67 -3.69 -5.92
C THR A 513 -1.98 -3.30 -6.61
N ALA A 514 -1.98 -2.19 -7.34
CA ALA A 514 -3.16 -1.72 -8.06
C ALA A 514 -3.46 -2.60 -9.29
N GLY A 515 -2.48 -3.40 -9.72
CA GLY A 515 -2.60 -4.33 -10.82
C GLY A 515 -2.76 -3.64 -12.17
N ASN A 516 -2.02 -2.56 -12.40
CA ASN A 516 -1.99 -1.79 -13.63
C ASN A 516 -0.80 -2.21 -14.50
N ASN A 517 0.43 -2.12 -14.00
CA ASN A 517 1.62 -2.50 -14.75
C ASN A 517 2.81 -2.95 -13.90
N ILE A 518 3.70 -3.73 -14.52
CA ILE A 518 5.05 -4.01 -14.01
C ILE A 518 6.06 -3.82 -15.14
N THR A 519 7.12 -3.05 -14.88
CA THR A 519 8.27 -2.91 -15.81
C THR A 519 9.55 -3.38 -15.14
N LEU A 520 10.29 -4.28 -15.80
CA LEU A 520 11.61 -4.74 -15.37
C LEU A 520 12.66 -4.34 -16.42
N ASN A 521 13.74 -3.70 -15.97
CA ASN A 521 14.88 -3.35 -16.81
C ASN A 521 15.97 -4.44 -16.71
N ASN A 522 16.47 -4.89 -17.86
CA ASN A 522 17.47 -5.95 -17.98
C ASN A 522 17.12 -7.23 -17.19
N PRO A 523 15.93 -7.82 -17.36
CA PRO A 523 15.54 -9.01 -16.61
C PRO A 523 16.46 -10.19 -16.92
N ALA A 524 16.75 -11.00 -15.90
CA ALA A 524 17.55 -12.20 -16.07
C ALA A 524 16.85 -13.20 -17.01
N ALA A 525 17.63 -13.77 -17.93
CA ALA A 525 17.14 -14.79 -18.85
C ALA A 525 16.64 -16.03 -18.08
N GLY A 526 15.56 -16.64 -18.56
CA GLY A 526 14.96 -17.83 -17.96
C GLY A 526 13.45 -17.73 -17.84
N THR A 527 12.85 -18.70 -17.15
CA THR A 527 11.40 -18.74 -16.96
C THR A 527 10.98 -17.81 -15.84
N TRP A 528 9.98 -16.99 -16.10
CA TRP A 528 9.30 -16.10 -15.17
C TRP A 528 7.81 -16.48 -15.10
N TYR A 529 7.16 -16.09 -14.01
CA TYR A 529 5.75 -16.35 -13.79
C TYR A 529 5.07 -15.05 -13.37
N ILE A 530 4.14 -14.60 -14.21
CA ILE A 530 3.23 -13.50 -13.88
C ILE A 530 2.08 -14.10 -13.09
N ALA A 531 1.69 -13.45 -11.99
CA ALA A 531 0.54 -13.81 -11.19
C ALA A 531 -0.43 -12.63 -11.12
N ILE A 532 -1.66 -12.86 -11.55
CA ILE A 532 -2.77 -11.94 -11.37
C ILE A 532 -3.64 -12.50 -10.25
N ARG A 533 -3.79 -11.78 -9.15
CA ARG A 533 -4.68 -12.16 -8.06
C ARG A 533 -5.91 -11.26 -8.06
N GLY A 534 -7.10 -11.81 -8.26
CA GLY A 534 -8.32 -11.03 -8.17
C GLY A 534 -8.50 -10.44 -6.78
N ARG A 535 -8.95 -9.18 -6.71
CA ARG A 535 -9.27 -8.45 -5.47
C ARG A 535 -10.71 -7.95 -5.54
N SER A 536 -11.40 -7.87 -4.42
CA SER A 536 -12.77 -7.32 -4.33
C SER A 536 -13.76 -7.93 -5.34
N SER A 537 -13.98 -7.29 -6.49
CA SER A 537 -14.83 -7.77 -7.59
C SER A 537 -14.14 -8.79 -8.52
N GLY A 538 -12.82 -8.95 -8.43
CA GLY A 538 -12.01 -9.72 -9.37
C GLY A 538 -11.85 -9.01 -10.71
N VAL A 539 -11.31 -9.72 -11.69
CA VAL A 539 -11.20 -9.26 -13.09
C VAL A 539 -11.98 -10.21 -13.98
N SER A 540 -12.84 -9.65 -14.83
CA SER A 540 -13.62 -10.41 -15.80
C SER A 540 -13.45 -9.82 -17.20
N SER A 541 -13.04 -10.66 -18.15
CA SER A 541 -12.69 -10.22 -19.51
C SER A 541 -11.60 -9.16 -19.54
N GLY A 542 -10.64 -9.23 -18.60
CA GLY A 542 -9.45 -8.40 -18.63
C GLY A 542 -8.45 -8.88 -19.67
N GLN A 543 -7.47 -8.05 -20.00
CA GLN A 543 -6.41 -8.38 -20.95
C GLN A 543 -5.05 -8.04 -20.35
N LEU A 544 -4.18 -9.04 -20.26
CA LEU A 544 -2.78 -8.84 -19.93
C LEU A 544 -1.99 -8.70 -21.24
N THR A 545 -1.18 -7.68 -21.36
CA THR A 545 -0.23 -7.50 -22.47
C THR A 545 1.19 -7.58 -21.95
N VAL A 546 2.01 -8.42 -22.59
CA VAL A 546 3.41 -8.64 -22.24
C VAL A 546 4.28 -8.23 -23.43
N ILE A 547 5.26 -7.37 -23.18
CA ILE A 547 6.19 -6.83 -24.17
C ILE A 547 7.61 -7.18 -23.70
N ILE A 548 8.37 -7.88 -24.56
CA ILE A 548 9.78 -8.23 -24.33
C ILE A 548 10.60 -7.55 -25.41
N GLU A 549 11.55 -6.71 -25.01
CA GLU A 549 12.41 -5.89 -25.88
C GLU A 549 13.88 -6.32 -25.86
#